data_AF-A0ABD7VJY8-F1
#
_entry.id   AF-A0ABD7VJY8-F1
#
_cell.length_a   1.000
_cell.length_b   1.000
_cell.length_c   1.000
_cell.angle_alpha   90.00
_cell.angle_beta   90.00
_cell.angle_gamma   90.00
#
_symmetry.space_group_name_H-M   'P 1'
#
loop_
_entity.id
_entity.type
_entity.pdbx_description
1 polymer ?
#
loop_
_entity_poly.entity_id
_entity_poly.type
_entity_poly.pdbx_seq_one_letter_code
_entity_poly.pdbx_strand_id
1 'polypeptide(L)' 'MQSYEMMLEMIRCSACIGLLPMYMSRYDRGLVALPGLFEQPMQLNAWLAVNADSQIVSEVQTLIELIHHTFNERQEWFET' A
#
# COMPACT_ATOMS: atom_id res chain seq x y z
N MET A 1 -1.15 -2.14 16.12
CA MET A 1 -1.97 -1.26 15.25
C MET A 1 -1.81 0.22 15.61
N GLN A 2 -1.85 0.59 16.91
CA GLN A 2 -1.73 1.98 17.38
C GLN A 2 -0.45 2.74 16.96
N SER A 3 0.66 2.03 16.70
CA SER A 3 1.94 2.67 16.35
C SER A 3 1.99 3.23 14.93
N TYR A 4 1.28 2.64 13.97
CA TYR A 4 1.34 3.07 12.57
C TYR A 4 0.56 4.36 12.33
N GLU A 5 -0.65 4.45 12.88
CA GLU A 5 -1.47 5.68 12.79
C GLU A 5 -0.76 6.86 13.47
N MET A 6 -0.17 6.64 14.65
CA MET A 6 0.61 7.67 15.33
C MET A 6 1.85 8.09 14.53
N MET A 7 2.56 7.15 13.89
CA MET A 7 3.68 7.48 13.01
C MET A 7 3.23 8.34 11.82
N LEU A 8 2.10 8.00 11.18
CA LEU A 8 1.56 8.81 10.09
C LEU A 8 1.17 10.22 10.55
N GLU A 9 0.60 10.37 11.74
CA GLU A 9 0.31 11.69 12.33
C GLU A 9 1.59 12.50 12.60
N MET A 10 2.67 11.86 13.07
CA MET A 10 3.95 12.54 13.26
C MET A 10 4.51 13.07 11.94
N ILE A 11 4.34 12.33 10.83
CA ILE A 11 4.75 12.78 9.50
C ILE A 11 3.86 13.95 9.05
N ARG A 12 2.53 13.84 9.20
CA ARG A 12 1.57 14.90 8.83
C ARG A 12 1.82 16.21 9.58
N CYS A 13 2.14 16.13 10.87
CA CYS A 13 2.48 17.28 11.71
C CYS A 13 3.93 17.76 11.51
N SER A 14 4.66 17.26 10.50
CA SER A 14 6.06 17.62 10.22
C SER A 14 7.01 17.38 11.40
N ALA A 15 6.67 16.46 12.30
CA ALA A 15 7.52 16.10 13.44
C ALA A 15 8.63 15.11 13.06
N CYS A 16 8.49 14.40 11.92
CA CYS A 16 9.51 13.52 11.36
C CYS A 16 9.32 13.30 9.85
N ILE A 17 10.29 12.63 9.23
CA ILE A 17 10.22 12.07 7.86
C ILE A 17 10.06 10.55 7.99
N GLY A 18 9.20 9.96 7.18
CA GLY A 18 8.99 8.51 7.16
C GLY A 18 9.36 7.90 5.81
N LEU A 19 9.83 6.65 5.85
CA LEU A 19 9.93 5.81 4.67
C LEU A 19 8.57 5.14 4.43
N LEU A 20 7.90 5.54 3.36
CA LEU A 20 6.56 5.09 3.02
C LEU A 20 6.53 4.51 1.60
N PRO A 21 5.60 3.60 1.28
CA PRO A 21 5.37 3.19 -0.10
C PRO A 21 5.02 4.38 -0.99
N MET A 22 5.51 4.39 -2.23
CA MET A 22 5.40 5.55 -3.15
C MET A 22 3.95 5.99 -3.38
N TYR A 23 3.02 5.02 -3.45
CA TYR A 23 1.58 5.26 -3.59
C TYR A 23 0.95 6.06 -2.45
N MET A 24 1.61 6.22 -1.29
CA MET A 24 1.10 7.04 -0.18
C MET A 24 0.89 8.50 -0.57
N SER A 25 1.70 9.04 -1.49
CA SER A 25 1.51 10.40 -2.02
C SER A 25 0.21 10.58 -2.82
N ARG A 26 -0.30 9.49 -3.42
CA ARG A 26 -1.61 9.48 -4.10
C ARG A 26 -2.78 9.35 -3.12
N TYR A 27 -2.52 8.73 -1.97
CA TYR A 27 -3.51 8.56 -0.89
C TYR A 27 -3.64 9.81 -0.02
N ASP A 28 -2.52 10.43 0.36
CA ASP A 28 -2.45 11.63 1.19
C ASP A 28 -1.65 12.72 0.45
N ARG A 29 -2.37 13.71 -0.10
CA ARG A 29 -1.80 14.82 -0.87
C ARG A 29 -0.95 15.78 -0.01
N GLY A 30 -0.99 15.67 1.32
CA GLY A 30 -0.12 16.43 2.21
C GLY A 30 1.31 15.90 2.25
N LEU A 31 1.56 14.69 1.70
CA LEU A 31 2.88 14.09 1.65
C LEU A 31 3.65 14.53 0.40
N VAL A 32 4.90 14.92 0.60
CA VAL A 32 5.85 15.24 -0.46
C VAL A 32 6.98 14.22 -0.45
N ALA A 33 7.23 13.60 -1.61
CA ALA A 33 8.33 12.66 -1.76
C ALA A 33 9.69 13.37 -1.76
N LEU A 34 10.71 12.71 -1.21
CA LEU A 34 12.10 13.16 -1.21
C LEU A 34 12.92 12.26 -2.15
N PRO A 35 13.00 12.58 -3.46
CA PRO A 35 13.70 11.73 -4.43
C PRO A 35 15.21 11.78 -4.21
N GLY A 36 15.92 10.72 -4.64
CA GLY A 36 17.39 10.67 -4.63
C GLY A 36 18.03 10.36 -3.27
N LEU A 37 17.23 10.03 -2.23
CA LEU A 37 17.76 9.60 -0.94
C LEU A 37 18.36 8.18 -0.97
N PHE A 38 17.87 7.32 -1.86
CA PHE A 38 18.34 5.95 -2.03
C PHE A 38 18.79 5.72 -3.46
N GLU A 39 19.92 5.05 -3.63
CA GLU A 39 20.48 4.72 -4.96
C GLU A 39 19.67 3.65 -5.68
N GLN A 40 19.04 2.74 -4.93
CA GLN A 40 18.19 1.67 -5.47
C GLN A 40 16.76 1.78 -4.96
N PRO A 41 15.75 1.49 -5.81
CA PRO A 41 14.36 1.47 -5.38
C PRO A 41 14.11 0.32 -4.41
N MET A 42 13.37 0.59 -3.34
CA MET A 42 12.87 -0.45 -2.44
C MET A 42 11.59 -1.07 -3.01
N GLN A 43 11.49 -2.39 -2.93
CA GLN A 43 10.35 -3.15 -3.42
C GLN A 43 9.49 -3.61 -2.25
N LEU A 44 8.17 -3.42 -2.37
CA LEU A 44 7.19 -3.95 -1.43
C LEU A 44 6.23 -4.86 -2.20
N ASN A 45 6.18 -6.13 -1.80
CA ASN A 45 5.30 -7.12 -2.40
C ASN A 45 4.09 -7.37 -1.50
N ALA A 46 2.89 -7.39 -2.08
CA ALA A 46 1.65 -7.77 -1.40
C ALA A 46 1.18 -9.13 -1.93
N TRP A 47 0.85 -10.05 -1.02
CA TRP A 47 0.36 -11.39 -1.37
C TRP A 47 -1.07 -11.57 -0.87
N LEU A 48 -1.93 -12.12 -1.73
CA LEU A 48 -3.26 -12.57 -1.34
C LEU A 48 -3.22 -14.09 -1.14
N ALA A 49 -3.38 -14.54 0.10
CA ALA A 49 -3.43 -15.95 0.44
C ALA A 49 -4.86 -16.34 0.84
N VAL A 50 -5.31 -17.48 0.32
CA VAL A 50 -6.63 -18.04 0.59
C VAL A 50 -6.46 -19.49 0.98
N ASN A 51 -7.25 -19.97 1.95
CA ASN A 51 -7.22 -21.37 2.33
C ASN A 51 -7.70 -22.24 1.15
N ALA A 52 -6.96 -23.31 0.85
CA ALA A 52 -7.25 -24.20 -0.28
C ALA A 52 -8.68 -24.77 -0.24
N ASP A 53 -9.19 -25.12 0.94
CA ASP A 53 -10.54 -25.66 1.12
C ASP A 53 -11.63 -24.62 0.88
N SER A 54 -11.30 -23.34 1.10
CA SER A 54 -12.22 -22.22 0.88
C SER A 54 -12.22 -21.70 -0.56
N GLN A 55 -11.29 -22.16 -1.40
CA GLN A 55 -11.18 -21.68 -2.78
C GLN A 55 -12.41 -22.03 -3.62
N ILE A 56 -13.16 -23.07 -3.27
CA ILE A 56 -14.39 -23.45 -3.99
C ILE A 56 -15.63 -22.63 -3.55
N VAL A 57 -15.52 -21.82 -2.49
CA VAL A 57 -16.63 -21.02 -1.97
C VAL A 57 -16.82 -19.78 -2.83
N SER A 58 -18.03 -19.58 -3.35
CA SER A 58 -18.37 -18.49 -4.28
C SER A 58 -18.08 -17.10 -3.73
N GLU A 59 -18.38 -16.87 -2.45
CA GLU A 59 -18.19 -15.61 -1.75
C GLU A 59 -16.70 -15.29 -1.61
N VAL A 60 -15.89 -16.32 -1.39
CA VAL A 60 -14.42 -16.20 -1.33
C VAL A 60 -13.86 -15.85 -2.71
N GLN A 61 -14.34 -16.50 -3.78
CA GLN A 61 -13.97 -16.14 -5.15
C GLN A 61 -14.33 -14.70 -5.50
N THR A 62 -15.53 -14.26 -5.11
CA THR A 62 -15.97 -12.88 -5.31
C THR A 62 -15.04 -11.88 -4.62
N LEU A 63 -14.61 -12.17 -3.38
CA LEU A 63 -13.65 -11.32 -2.67
C LEU A 63 -12.26 -11.31 -3.33
N ILE A 64 -11.78 -12.47 -3.81
CA ILE A 64 -10.52 -12.57 -4.54
C ILE A 64 -10.57 -11.67 -5.78
N GLU A 65 -11.63 -11.78 -6.58
CA GLU A 65 -11.82 -10.98 -7.79
C GLU A 65 -11.88 -9.48 -7.47
N LEU A 66 -12.64 -9.08 -6.44
CA LEU A 66 -12.73 -7.69 -6.01
C LEU A 66 -11.38 -7.13 -5.58
N ILE A 67 -10.60 -7.87 -4.80
CA ILE A 67 -9.27 -7.44 -4.36
C ILE A 67 -8.34 -7.29 -5.57
N HIS A 68 -8.27 -8.29 -6.44
CA HIS A 68 -7.44 -8.21 -7.65
C HIS A 68 -7.85 -7.04 -8.56
N HIS A 69 -9.15 -6.86 -8.79
CA HIS A 69 -9.66 -5.76 -9.59
C HIS A 69 -9.26 -4.40 -9.00
N THR A 70 -9.42 -4.23 -7.68
CA THR A 70 -9.04 -3.00 -6.97
C THR A 70 -7.56 -2.65 -7.14
N PHE A 71 -6.67 -3.66 -7.09
CA PHE A 71 -5.23 -3.47 -7.33
C PHE A 71 -4.95 -3.14 -8.80
N ASN A 72 -5.57 -3.84 -9.74
CA ASN A 72 -5.39 -3.62 -11.18
C ASN A 72 -5.85 -2.22 -11.61
N GLU A 73 -6.98 -1.73 -11.10
CA GLU A 73 -7.45 -0.36 -11.35
C GLU A 73 -6.46 0.72 -10.90
N ARG A 74 -5.68 0.42 -9.86
CA ARG A 74 -4.70 1.33 -9.26
C ARG A 74 -3.27 0.96 -9.64
N GLN A 75 -3.06 0.16 -10.68
CA GLN A 75 -1.73 -0.32 -11.06
C GLN A 75 -0.73 0.85 -11.22
N GLU A 76 -1.17 1.95 -11.84
CA GLU A 76 -0.39 3.17 -12.04
C GLU A 76 0.08 3.84 -10.71
N TRP A 77 -0.55 3.53 -9.57
CA TRP A 77 -0.13 4.02 -8.25
C TRP A 77 1.15 3.33 -7.77
N PHE A 78 1.41 2.11 -8.24
CA PHE A 78 2.56 1.28 -7.89
C PHE A 78 3.71 1.39 -8.89
N GLU A 79 3.45 1.97 -10.07
CA GLU A 79 4.46 2.24 -11.09
C GLU A 79 5.23 3.52 -10.74
N THR A 80 6.55 3.51 -10.94
CA THR A 80 7.45 4.65 -10.72
C THR A 80 8.32 4.86 -11.95
#